data_AF-A0AAU8XS79-F1
#
_entry.id   AF-A0AAU8XS79-F1
#
_cell.length_a   1.000
_cell.length_b   1.000
_cell.length_c   1.000
_cell.angle_alpha   90.00
_cell.angle_beta   90.00
_cell.angle_gamma   90.00
#
_symmetry.space_group_name_H-M   'P 1'
#
loop_
_entity.id
_entity.type
_entity.pdbx_description
1 polymer ?
#
loop_
_entity_poly.entity_id
_entity_poly.type
_entity_poly.pdbx_seq_one_letter_code
_entity_poly.pdbx_strand_id
1 'polypeptide(L)' 'MSRKGNSLDDGLMEGFFGILKREMFYGFEKTFKTMDELEQAIKEYIHYYNHDRIKTVLKNHTPIEYRNMVLNKAVQ' A
#
# COMPACT_ATOMS: atom_id res chain seq x y z
N MET A 1 15.43 17.51 -10.70
CA MET A 1 15.81 16.77 -9.48
C MET A 1 15.19 17.47 -8.28
N SER A 2 14.30 16.81 -7.53
CA SER A 2 13.68 17.37 -6.33
C SER A 2 14.71 17.54 -5.20
N ARG A 3 14.53 18.54 -4.32
CA ARG A 3 15.47 18.84 -3.23
C ARG A 3 15.51 17.69 -2.22
N LYS A 4 16.71 17.32 -1.76
CA LYS A 4 16.93 16.34 -0.68
C LYS A 4 16.16 16.80 0.56
N GLY A 5 15.17 16.01 1.00
CA GLY A 5 14.32 16.33 2.15
C GLY A 5 12.94 16.94 1.83
N ASN A 6 12.57 17.08 0.54
CA ASN A 6 11.20 17.44 0.16
C ASN A 6 10.62 16.42 -0.83
N SER A 7 10.27 15.25 -0.31
CA SER A 7 9.45 14.29 -1.03
C SER A 7 8.28 13.92 -0.13
N LEU A 8 7.17 14.60 -0.33
CA LEU A 8 5.87 14.19 0.23
C LEU A 8 5.58 12.73 -0.13
N ASP A 9 6.11 12.26 -1.27
CA ASP A 9 5.94 10.91 -1.77
C ASP A 9 6.87 9.90 -1.09
N ASP A 10 8.12 10.27 -0.74
CA ASP A 10 9.08 9.35 -0.12
C ASP A 10 8.59 8.94 1.27
N GLY A 11 8.08 9.88 2.07
CA GLY A 11 7.56 9.56 3.41
C GLY A 11 6.31 8.69 3.38
N LEU A 12 5.44 8.88 2.38
CA LEU A 12 4.23 8.05 2.22
C LEU A 12 4.60 6.63 1.78
N MET A 13 5.52 6.50 0.83
CA MET A 13 6.00 5.19 0.36
C MET A 13 6.83 4.46 1.42
N GLU A 14 7.68 5.16 2.18
CA GLU A 14 8.39 4.61 3.33
C GLU A 14 7.41 4.02 4.36
N GLY A 15 6.33 4.76 4.67
CA GLY A 15 5.27 4.27 5.55
C GLY A 15 4.58 3.02 5.01
N PHE A 16 4.25 2.98 3.72
CA PHE A 16 3.68 1.81 3.08
C PHE A 16 4.61 0.59 3.17
N PHE A 17 5.89 0.73 2.81
CA PHE A 17 6.85 -0.37 2.86
C PHE A 17 7.12 -0.84 4.29
N GLY A 18 7.09 0.06 5.28
CA GLY A 18 7.17 -0.31 6.69
C GLY A 18 6.00 -1.19 7.12
N ILE A 19 4.78 -0.84 6.71
CA ILE A 19 3.58 -1.63 7.00
C ILE A 19 3.61 -2.99 6.28
N LEU A 20 3.95 -3.01 4.99
CA LEU A 20 4.06 -4.23 4.19
C LEU A 20 5.04 -5.21 4.84
N LYS A 21 6.26 -4.74 5.17
CA LYS A 21 7.26 -5.61 5.80
C LYS A 21 6.79 -6.14 7.15
N ARG A 22 6.14 -5.30 7.97
CA ARG A 22 5.64 -5.70 9.28
C ARG A 22 4.48 -6.70 9.23
N GLU A 23 3.53 -6.50 8.33
CA GLU A 23 2.30 -7.31 8.28
C GLU A 23 2.47 -8.60 7.46
N MET A 24 3.35 -8.60 6.45
CA MET A 24 3.48 -9.73 5.51
C MET A 24 4.81 -10.46 5.61
N PHE A 25 5.93 -9.75 5.87
CA PHE A 25 7.26 -10.32 5.69
C PHE A 25 7.93 -10.76 7.01
N TYR A 26 7.95 -9.88 8.03
CA TYR A 26 8.64 -10.15 9.28
C TYR A 26 7.98 -11.30 10.05
N GLY A 27 8.77 -12.31 10.41
CA GLY A 27 8.30 -13.56 11.04
C GLY A 27 7.89 -14.65 10.04
N PHE A 28 7.80 -14.31 8.75
CA PHE A 28 7.43 -15.22 7.66
C PHE A 28 8.58 -15.39 6.65
N GLU A 29 9.80 -14.94 6.96
CA GLU A 29 10.92 -14.95 6.00
C GLU A 29 11.23 -16.34 5.45
N LYS A 30 10.98 -17.38 6.25
CA LYS A 30 11.20 -18.79 5.88
C LYS A 30 10.04 -19.42 5.10
N THR A 31 8.88 -18.76 4.98
CA THR A 31 7.73 -19.30 4.24
C THR A 31 7.89 -19.15 2.74
N PHE A 32 8.66 -18.15 2.30
CA PHE A 32 8.98 -17.91 0.89
C PHE A 32 10.25 -18.68 0.53
N LYS A 33 10.10 -19.76 -0.24
CA LYS A 33 11.19 -20.64 -0.66
C LYS A 33 11.81 -20.18 -1.97
N THR A 34 11.07 -19.41 -2.76
CA THR A 34 11.51 -18.87 -4.05
C THR A 34 11.23 -17.37 -4.14
N MET A 35 11.94 -16.70 -5.06
CA MET A 35 11.69 -15.29 -5.35
C MET A 35 10.30 -15.08 -5.94
N ASP A 36 9.82 -16.02 -6.76
CA ASP A 36 8.49 -15.96 -7.39
C ASP A 36 7.37 -16.03 -6.34
N GLU A 37 7.52 -16.87 -5.31
CA GLU A 37 6.57 -16.94 -4.20
C GLU A 37 6.52 -15.62 -3.42
N LEU A 38 7.68 -14.99 -3.17
CA LEU A 38 7.74 -13.70 -2.51
C LEU A 38 7.10 -12.60 -3.38
N GLU A 39 7.40 -12.57 -4.68
CA GLU A 39 6.82 -11.61 -5.62
C GLU A 39 5.29 -11.75 -5.67
N GLN A 40 4.78 -12.97 -5.75
CA GLN A 40 3.36 -13.24 -5.76
C GLN A 40 2.68 -12.77 -4.47
N ALA A 41 3.27 -13.06 -3.31
CA ALA A 41 2.75 -12.61 -2.04
C ALA A 41 2.76 -11.08 -1.91
N ILE A 42 3.77 -10.39 -2.46
CA ILE A 42 3.82 -8.92 -2.52
C ILE A 42 2.66 -8.39 -3.38
N LYS A 43 2.43 -8.98 -4.57
CA LYS A 43 1.31 -8.58 -5.45
C LYS A 43 -0.04 -8.75 -4.78
N GLU A 44 -0.25 -9.87 -4.11
CA GLU A 44 -1.47 -10.16 -3.35
C GLU A 44 -1.67 -9.18 -2.21
N TYR A 45 -0.61 -8.88 -1.46
CA TYR A 45 -0.67 -7.88 -0.39
C TYR A 45 -1.01 -6.48 -0.92
N ILE A 46 -0.44 -6.07 -2.05
CA ILE A 46 -0.77 -4.79 -2.72
C ILE A 46 -2.24 -4.77 -3.16
N HIS A 47 -2.75 -5.87 -3.71
CA HIS A 47 -4.16 -5.98 -4.06
C HIS A 47 -5.04 -5.79 -2.83
N TYR A 48 -4.78 -6.56 -1.77
CA TYR A 48 -5.47 -6.47 -0.48
C TYR A 48 -5.44 -5.05 0.07
N TYR A 49 -4.27 -4.42 0.12
CA TYR A 49 -4.10 -3.08 0.67
C TYR A 49 -4.98 -2.06 -0.08
N ASN A 50 -5.08 -2.16 -1.41
CA ASN A 50 -5.78 -1.17 -2.22
C ASN A 50 -7.29 -1.42 -2.36
N HIS A 51 -7.70 -2.69 -2.42
CA HIS A 51 -9.08 -3.08 -2.76
C HIS A 51 -9.89 -3.56 -1.58
N ASP A 52 -9.25 -4.15 -0.56
CA ASP A 52 -9.93 -4.88 0.51
C ASP A 52 -9.72 -4.22 1.88
N ARG A 53 -8.62 -3.49 2.09
CA ARG A 53 -8.29 -2.85 3.38
C ARG A 53 -9.14 -1.61 3.61
N ILE A 54 -10.09 -1.73 4.55
CA ILE A 54 -10.87 -0.58 5.04
C ILE A 54 -10.00 0.31 5.93
N LYS A 55 -10.03 1.63 5.68
CA LYS A 55 -9.35 2.62 6.52
C LYS A 55 -10.36 3.61 7.11
N THR A 56 -10.38 3.72 8.44
CA THR A 56 -11.24 4.68 9.16
C THR A 56 -10.96 6.12 8.76
N VAL A 57 -9.69 6.46 8.54
CA VAL A 57 -9.27 7.78 8.03
C VAL A 57 -9.81 8.10 6.63
N LEU A 58 -10.18 7.08 5.86
CA LEU A 58 -10.81 7.20 4.54
C LEU A 58 -12.33 7.05 4.62
N LYS A 59 -12.94 7.42 5.75
CA LYS A 59 -14.39 7.30 5.99
C LYS A 59 -14.89 5.85 5.83
N ASN A 60 -14.11 4.88 6.30
CA ASN A 60 -14.40 3.45 6.20
C ASN A 60 -14.49 2.91 4.76
N HIS A 61 -13.79 3.54 3.81
CA HIS A 61 -13.63 3.02 2.45
C HIS A 61 -12.26 2.39 2.27
N THR A 62 -12.11 1.59 1.22
CA THR A 62 -10.80 1.14 0.77
C THR A 62 -10.07 2.26 0.02
N PRO A 63 -8.74 2.18 -0.13
CA PRO A 63 -7.99 3.21 -0.85
C PRO A 63 -8.52 3.49 -2.26
N ILE A 64 -8.89 2.44 -3.00
CA ILE A 64 -9.39 2.61 -4.38
C ILE A 64 -10.80 3.20 -4.42
N GLU A 65 -11.68 2.81 -3.51
CA GLU A 65 -13.01 3.38 -3.36
C GLU A 65 -12.93 4.87 -3.03
N TYR A 66 -12.08 5.23 -2.06
CA TYR A 66 -11.87 6.62 -1.68
C TYR A 66 -11.30 7.44 -2.85
N ARG A 67 -10.32 6.89 -3.59
CA ARG A 67 -9.76 7.52 -4.79
C ARG A 67 -10.86 7.80 -5.82
N ASN A 68 -11.68 6.81 -6.13
CA ASN A 68 -12.76 6.96 -7.11
C ASN A 68 -13.82 7.96 -6.64
N MET A 69 -14.17 7.97 -5.35
CA MET A 69 -15.09 8.96 -4.76
C MET A 69 -14.56 10.39 -4.92
N VAL A 70 -13.26 10.62 -4.68
CA VAL A 70 -12.64 11.95 -4.83
C VAL A 70 -12.57 12.36 -6.29
N LEU A 71 -12.18 11.45 -7.20
CA LEU A 71 -12.10 11.73 -8.63
C LEU A 71 -13.47 12.07 -9.23
N ASN A 72 -14.51 11.31 -8.88
CA ASN A 72 -15.87 11.57 -9.38
C ASN A 72 -16.43 12.91 -8.91
N LYS A 73 -16.02 13.39 -7.72
CA LYS A 73 -16.38 14.72 -7.23
C LYS A 73 -15.63 15.86 -7.92
N ALA A 74 -14.41 15.62 -8.39
CA ALA A 74 -13.59 16.62 -9.06
C ALA A 74 -14.01 16.87 -10.52
N VAL A 75 -14.86 16.01 -11.09
CA VAL A 75 -15.36 16.09 -12.48
C VAL A 75 -16.76 16.75 -12.55
N GLN A 76 -17.35 17.11 -11.41
CA GLN A 76 -18.60 17.90 -11.31
C GLN A 76 -18.30 19.37 -11.02
#